data_AF-A0AAD9ZI19-F1
#
_entry.id   AF-A0AAD9ZI19-F1
#
_cell.length_a   1.000
_cell.length_b   1.000
_cell.length_c   1.000
_cell.angle_alpha   90.00
_cell.angle_beta   90.00
_cell.angle_gamma   90.00
#
_symmetry.space_group_name_H-M   'P 1'
#
loop_
_entity.id
_entity.type
_entity.pdbx_description
1 polymer ?
#
loop_
_entity_poly.entity_id
_entity_poly.type
_entity_poly.pdbx_seq_one_letter_code
_entity_poly.pdbx_strand_id
1 'polypeptide(L)'
;MPNKVTVKALELRVPSVSIRDADELRGPVLGGTIFSAFSEQDRVGTWARLQAVDGLIPTLYTLFEDLNYLKALFDYITRLIRPSPGDTVSTALFKAFSDTNQSPDRAVIQVTKSSFASSPASSADRADLGVRQLYAYAIRYYLQIPRDLKGKELLARYTTNADRIVLRKFANLAERLGFENREIAYDLL
;
A
#
# COMPACT_ATOMS: atom_id res chain seq x y z
N MET A 1 -12.76 -5.59 24.38
CA MET A 1 -11.86 -4.74 23.58
C MET A 1 -11.28 -3.65 24.47
N PRO A 2 -9.99 -3.25 24.30
CA PRO A 2 -9.40 -2.14 25.04
C PRO A 2 -10.13 -0.82 24.73
N ASN A 3 -10.29 0.03 25.75
CA ASN A 3 -10.99 1.31 25.62
C ASN A 3 -10.06 2.42 25.06
N LYS A 4 -10.64 3.57 24.68
CA LYS A 4 -9.89 4.71 24.11
C LYS A 4 -8.74 5.20 25.01
N VAL A 5 -8.92 5.13 26.33
CA VAL A 5 -7.91 5.50 27.32
C VAL A 5 -6.70 4.57 27.25
N THR A 6 -6.96 3.26 27.22
CA THR A 6 -5.91 2.22 27.08
C THR A 6 -5.12 2.43 25.80
N VAL A 7 -5.80 2.65 24.68
CA VAL A 7 -5.14 2.91 23.39
C VAL A 7 -4.24 4.15 23.50
N LYS A 8 -4.76 5.29 23.96
CA LYS A 8 -3.99 6.53 24.04
C LYS A 8 -2.79 6.49 24.96
N ALA A 9 -2.84 5.67 26.02
CA ALA A 9 -1.70 5.48 26.91
C ALA A 9 -0.56 4.69 26.25
N LEU A 10 -0.89 3.76 25.34
CA LEU A 10 0.08 2.85 24.72
C LEU A 10 0.66 3.38 23.40
N GLU A 11 -0.13 4.13 22.63
CA GLU A 11 0.31 4.73 21.37
C GLU A 11 1.59 5.56 21.55
N LEU A 12 2.52 5.45 20.61
CA LEU A 12 3.81 6.17 20.61
C LEU A 12 4.77 5.80 21.75
N ARG A 13 4.56 4.65 22.41
CA ARG A 13 5.48 4.13 23.44
C ARG A 13 6.35 3.01 22.88
N VAL A 14 7.54 2.86 23.45
CA VAL A 14 8.50 1.81 23.09
C VAL A 14 9.05 1.15 24.37
N PRO A 15 8.21 0.41 25.12
CA PRO A 15 8.60 -0.16 26.43
C PRO A 15 9.63 -1.29 26.34
N SER A 16 9.95 -1.78 25.14
CA SER A 16 11.01 -2.77 24.90
C SER A 16 12.41 -2.17 24.99
N VAL A 17 12.58 -0.88 24.66
CA VAL A 17 13.89 -0.20 24.60
C VAL A 17 13.95 1.01 25.53
N SER A 18 12.84 1.74 25.69
CA SER A 18 12.74 2.93 26.53
C SER A 18 12.37 2.55 27.97
N ILE A 19 13.35 2.61 28.88
CA ILE A 19 13.13 2.40 30.33
C ILE A 19 12.05 3.35 30.85
N ARG A 20 12.07 4.61 30.40
CA ARG A 20 11.05 5.61 30.79
C ARG A 20 9.65 5.17 30.39
N ASP A 21 9.45 4.74 29.15
CA ASP A 21 8.12 4.28 28.70
C ASP A 21 7.71 3.00 29.43
N ALA A 22 8.67 2.12 29.73
CA ALA A 22 8.40 0.89 30.48
C ALA A 22 7.93 1.21 31.91
N ASP A 23 8.62 2.11 32.60
CA ASP A 23 8.28 2.52 33.97
C ASP A 23 6.94 3.26 34.01
N GLU A 24 6.67 4.15 33.04
CA GLU A 24 5.39 4.86 32.93
C GLU A 24 4.20 3.91 32.68
N LEU A 25 4.40 2.78 31.99
CA LEU A 25 3.33 1.84 31.63
C LEU A 25 3.16 0.69 32.61
N ARG A 26 4.22 0.21 33.26
CA ARG A 26 4.20 -1.02 34.06
C ARG A 26 3.17 -0.96 35.19
N GLY A 27 3.21 0.10 35.99
CA GLY A 27 2.28 0.30 37.11
C GLY A 27 0.83 0.35 36.64
N PRO A 28 0.46 1.24 35.69
CA PRO A 28 -0.88 1.32 35.16
C PRO A 28 -1.40 0.03 34.50
N VAL A 29 -0.56 -0.74 33.81
CA VAL A 29 -0.96 -2.02 33.19
C VAL A 29 -1.18 -3.10 34.25
N LEU A 30 -0.23 -3.33 35.14
CA LEU A 30 -0.35 -4.39 36.15
C LEU A 30 -1.46 -4.06 37.18
N GLY A 31 -1.54 -2.79 37.58
CA GLY A 31 -2.56 -2.25 38.48
C GLY A 31 -3.96 -2.12 37.88
N GLY A 32 -4.14 -2.40 36.58
CA GLY A 32 -5.46 -2.43 35.95
C GLY A 32 -6.07 -1.06 35.63
N THR A 33 -5.30 0.02 35.71
CA THR A 33 -5.71 1.34 35.19
C THR A 33 -5.79 1.32 33.66
N ILE A 34 -4.82 0.67 33.03
CA ILE A 34 -4.80 0.31 31.62
C ILE A 34 -5.25 -1.15 31.51
N PHE A 35 -6.03 -1.50 30.48
CA PHE A 35 -6.63 -2.83 30.34
C PHE A 35 -7.56 -3.22 31.51
N SER A 36 -8.31 -2.28 32.06
CA SER A 36 -9.22 -2.50 33.20
C SER A 36 -10.29 -3.59 32.98
N ALA A 37 -10.65 -3.86 31.71
CA ALA A 37 -11.58 -4.92 31.34
C ALA A 37 -10.99 -6.34 31.34
N PHE A 38 -9.67 -6.47 31.57
CA PHE A 38 -8.95 -7.75 31.52
C PHE A 38 -8.57 -8.23 32.93
N SER A 39 -8.45 -9.54 33.10
CA SER A 39 -8.01 -10.13 34.37
C SER A 39 -6.56 -9.77 34.68
N GLU A 40 -6.14 -9.90 35.94
CA GLU A 40 -4.73 -9.67 36.32
C GLU A 40 -3.77 -10.56 35.53
N GLN A 41 -4.11 -11.85 35.37
CA GLN A 41 -3.32 -12.80 34.59
C GLN A 41 -3.18 -12.36 33.13
N ASP A 42 -4.26 -11.89 32.50
CA ASP A 42 -4.23 -11.37 31.13
C ASP A 42 -3.37 -10.11 31.02
N ARG A 43 -3.40 -9.23 32.03
CA ARG A 43 -2.60 -8.01 32.07
C ARG A 43 -1.11 -8.32 32.22
N VAL A 44 -0.74 -9.29 33.06
CA VAL A 44 0.65 -9.78 33.17
C VAL A 44 1.14 -10.34 31.83
N GLY A 45 0.34 -11.18 31.18
CA GLY A 45 0.69 -11.72 29.85
C GLY A 45 0.77 -10.64 28.78
N THR A 46 -0.09 -9.62 28.84
CA THR A 46 -0.08 -8.48 27.92
C THR A 46 1.15 -7.60 28.14
N TRP A 47 1.54 -7.36 29.39
CA TRP A 47 2.77 -6.64 29.71
C TRP A 47 4.00 -7.31 29.11
N ALA A 48 4.14 -8.63 29.28
CA ALA A 48 5.25 -9.38 28.67
C ALA A 48 5.29 -9.23 27.14
N ARG A 49 4.13 -9.25 26.48
CA ARG A 49 4.04 -9.01 25.03
C ARG A 49 4.41 -7.58 24.63
N LEU A 50 3.99 -6.58 25.39
CA LEU A 50 4.34 -5.18 25.13
C LEU A 50 5.86 -4.97 25.19
N GLN A 51 6.54 -5.61 26.14
CA GLN A 51 8.01 -5.56 26.25
C GLN A 51 8.72 -6.31 25.11
N ALA A 52 8.03 -7.21 24.40
CA ALA A 52 8.56 -7.94 23.25
C ALA A 52 8.30 -7.25 21.90
N VAL A 53 7.53 -6.15 21.87
CA VAL A 53 7.31 -5.38 20.63
C VAL A 53 8.60 -4.63 20.29
N ASP A 54 9.22 -5.00 19.18
CA ASP A 54 10.39 -4.30 18.67
C ASP A 54 9.97 -2.98 18.01
N GLY A 55 10.23 -1.88 18.72
CA GLY A 55 9.96 -0.52 18.25
C GLY A 55 8.73 0.17 18.84
N LEU A 56 8.34 1.24 18.16
CA LEU A 56 7.25 2.13 18.56
C LEU A 56 5.91 1.44 18.37
N ILE A 57 5.06 1.46 19.40
CA ILE A 57 3.65 1.04 19.26
C ILE A 57 2.94 2.03 18.33
N PRO A 58 2.47 1.59 17.14
CA PRO A 58 1.81 2.47 16.19
C PRO A 58 0.53 3.05 16.75
N THR A 59 0.08 4.18 16.18
CA THR A 59 -1.21 4.76 16.54
C THR A 59 -2.33 4.22 15.66
N LEU A 60 -3.55 4.13 16.19
CA LEU A 60 -4.73 3.85 15.36
C LEU A 60 -4.91 4.94 14.31
N TYR A 61 -4.57 6.19 14.63
CA TYR A 61 -4.61 7.28 13.67
C TYR A 61 -3.70 7.01 12.46
N THR A 62 -2.42 6.70 12.71
CA THR A 62 -1.44 6.37 11.65
C THR A 62 -1.85 5.12 10.89
N LEU A 63 -2.42 4.11 11.55
CA LEU A 63 -2.98 2.94 10.87
C LEU A 63 -4.08 3.34 9.87
N PHE A 64 -5.02 4.20 10.26
CA PHE A 64 -6.06 4.65 9.34
C PHE A 64 -5.50 5.51 8.20
N GLU A 65 -4.50 6.35 8.48
CA GLU A 65 -3.80 7.11 7.43
C GLU A 65 -3.05 6.19 6.46
N ASP A 66 -2.39 5.14 6.95
CA ASP A 66 -1.73 4.13 6.13
C ASP A 66 -2.74 3.36 5.28
N LEU A 67 -3.91 3.01 5.84
CA LEU A 67 -4.99 2.37 5.09
C LEU A 67 -5.55 3.31 4.01
N ASN A 68 -5.71 4.59 4.30
CA ASN A 68 -6.14 5.60 3.33
C ASN A 68 -5.11 5.77 2.20
N TYR A 69 -3.82 5.79 2.56
CA TYR A 69 -2.70 5.81 1.63
C TYR A 69 -2.74 4.60 0.69
N LEU A 70 -2.82 3.38 1.26
CA LEU A 70 -2.88 2.14 0.48
C LEU A 70 -4.12 2.10 -0.42
N LYS A 71 -5.29 2.51 0.09
CA LYS A 71 -6.53 2.59 -0.69
C LYS A 71 -6.38 3.47 -1.93
N ALA A 72 -5.80 4.66 -1.78
CA ALA A 72 -5.57 5.56 -2.90
C ALA A 72 -4.62 4.96 -3.96
N LEU A 73 -3.62 4.17 -3.55
CA LEU A 73 -2.76 3.44 -4.49
C LEU A 73 -3.53 2.34 -5.23
N PHE A 74 -4.37 1.57 -4.53
CA PHE A 74 -5.21 0.55 -5.15
C PHE A 74 -6.21 1.16 -6.14
N ASP A 75 -6.88 2.24 -5.75
CA ASP A 75 -7.82 2.98 -6.61
C ASP A 75 -7.11 3.55 -7.85
N TYR A 76 -5.81 3.85 -7.76
CA TYR A 76 -5.01 4.28 -8.91
C TYR A 76 -4.62 3.12 -9.83
N ILE A 77 -4.19 1.99 -9.28
CA ILE A 77 -3.79 0.81 -10.05
C ILE A 77 -4.99 0.18 -10.77
N THR A 78 -6.14 0.14 -10.12
CA THR A 78 -7.40 -0.33 -10.72
C THR A 78 -7.91 0.55 -11.87
N ARG A 79 -7.30 1.72 -12.12
CA ARG A 79 -7.52 2.49 -13.36
C ARG A 79 -6.84 1.87 -14.58
N LEU A 80 -5.77 1.08 -14.39
CA LEU A 80 -5.13 0.34 -15.49
C LEU A 80 -5.90 -0.92 -15.88
N ILE A 81 -6.51 -1.55 -14.87
CA ILE A 81 -7.09 -2.87 -14.95
C ILE A 81 -8.43 -2.85 -14.21
N ARG A 82 -9.55 -3.09 -14.90
CA ARG A 82 -10.84 -3.29 -14.22
C ARG A 82 -10.89 -4.69 -13.63
N PRO A 83 -10.82 -4.87 -12.29
CA PRO A 83 -10.96 -6.18 -11.70
C PRO A 83 -12.41 -6.67 -11.92
N SER A 84 -12.58 -7.96 -12.20
CA SER A 84 -13.92 -8.56 -12.21
C SER A 84 -14.43 -8.75 -10.78
N PRO A 85 -15.75 -8.86 -10.55
CA PRO A 85 -16.29 -9.21 -9.24
C PRO A 85 -15.62 -10.48 -8.69
N GLY A 86 -15.09 -10.41 -7.46
CA GLY A 86 -14.36 -11.51 -6.82
C GLY A 86 -12.85 -11.54 -7.08
N ASP A 87 -12.33 -10.70 -7.98
CA ASP A 87 -10.89 -10.53 -8.14
C ASP A 87 -10.29 -9.62 -7.07
N THR A 88 -9.10 -10.02 -6.59
CA THR A 88 -8.19 -9.08 -5.94
C THR A 88 -7.50 -8.22 -7.00
N VAL A 89 -6.98 -7.05 -6.62
CA VAL A 89 -6.17 -6.22 -7.54
C VAL A 89 -4.99 -7.03 -8.08
N SER A 90 -4.36 -7.85 -7.25
CA SER A 90 -3.25 -8.72 -7.66
C SER A 90 -3.67 -9.75 -8.70
N THR A 91 -4.77 -10.49 -8.47
CA THR A 91 -5.24 -11.50 -9.45
C THR A 91 -5.66 -10.86 -10.76
N ALA A 92 -6.28 -9.68 -10.72
CA ALA A 92 -6.61 -8.91 -11.92
C ALA A 92 -5.35 -8.45 -12.69
N LEU A 93 -4.29 -8.00 -12.00
CA LEU A 93 -3.03 -7.64 -12.65
C LEU A 93 -2.35 -8.85 -13.31
N PHE A 94 -2.31 -9.99 -12.62
CA PHE A 94 -1.76 -11.22 -13.19
C PHE A 94 -2.55 -11.70 -14.41
N LYS A 95 -3.88 -11.59 -14.39
CA LYS A 95 -4.72 -11.88 -15.57
C LYS A 95 -4.49 -10.92 -16.72
N ALA A 96 -4.17 -9.66 -16.44
CA ALA A 96 -3.87 -8.65 -17.45
C ALA A 96 -2.47 -8.80 -18.06
N PHE A 97 -1.59 -9.61 -17.46
CA PHE A 97 -0.25 -9.85 -17.98
C PHE A 97 -0.30 -10.84 -19.17
N SER A 98 0.08 -10.37 -20.36
CA SER A 98 0.10 -11.18 -21.59
C SER A 98 1.48 -11.32 -22.21
N ASP A 99 2.50 -10.67 -21.64
CA ASP A 99 3.90 -10.71 -22.11
C ASP A 99 4.11 -10.13 -23.53
N THR A 100 3.08 -9.53 -24.13
CA THR A 100 3.03 -9.15 -25.56
C THR A 100 4.16 -8.20 -25.99
N ASN A 101 4.70 -7.39 -25.07
CA ASN A 101 5.75 -6.40 -25.34
C ASN A 101 7.10 -6.73 -24.68
N GLN A 102 7.28 -7.94 -24.15
CA GLN A 102 8.56 -8.36 -23.58
C GLN A 102 9.28 -9.33 -24.51
N SER A 103 10.61 -9.33 -24.48
CA SER A 103 11.38 -10.43 -25.04
C SER A 103 11.06 -11.70 -24.24
N PRO A 104 10.87 -12.86 -24.90
CA PRO A 104 10.86 -14.14 -24.20
C PRO A 104 12.09 -14.21 -23.29
N ASP A 105 11.97 -14.75 -22.08
CA ASP A 105 13.06 -14.94 -21.10
C ASP A 105 13.69 -13.70 -20.44
N ARG A 106 13.25 -12.47 -20.76
CA ARG A 106 13.79 -11.26 -20.13
C ARG A 106 12.73 -10.33 -19.55
N ALA A 107 12.91 -9.92 -18.31
CA ALA A 107 12.13 -8.87 -17.67
C ALA A 107 12.63 -7.49 -18.10
N VAL A 108 11.68 -6.62 -18.43
CA VAL A 108 11.91 -5.18 -18.55
C VAL A 108 11.85 -4.55 -17.16
N ILE A 109 12.92 -3.84 -16.77
CA ILE A 109 13.04 -3.18 -15.47
C ILE A 109 13.29 -1.69 -15.69
N GLN A 110 12.42 -0.84 -15.17
CA GLN A 110 12.60 0.61 -15.14
C GLN A 110 13.70 0.98 -14.15
N VAL A 111 14.82 1.51 -14.65
CA VAL A 111 15.98 1.91 -13.83
C VAL A 111 15.93 3.39 -13.48
N THR A 112 15.41 4.22 -14.38
CA THR A 112 15.17 5.65 -14.13
C THR A 112 13.76 6.03 -14.57
N LYS A 113 13.35 7.29 -14.38
CA LYS A 113 12.02 7.75 -14.83
C LYS A 113 11.79 7.57 -16.34
N SER A 114 12.85 7.47 -17.14
CA SER A 114 12.77 7.39 -18.61
C SER A 114 13.56 6.22 -19.22
N SER A 115 14.39 5.51 -18.45
CA SER A 115 15.24 4.42 -18.96
C SER A 115 14.90 3.06 -18.36
N PHE A 116 15.20 2.02 -19.13
CA PHE A 116 14.87 0.64 -18.83
C PHE A 116 16.07 -0.26 -19.13
N ALA A 117 16.25 -1.29 -18.31
CA ALA A 117 17.19 -2.37 -18.51
C ALA A 117 16.42 -3.67 -18.74
N SER A 118 17.12 -4.68 -19.27
CA SER A 118 16.59 -6.00 -19.50
C SER A 118 17.42 -7.04 -18.75
N SER A 119 16.77 -7.86 -17.94
CA SER A 119 17.41 -8.92 -17.14
C SER A 119 16.78 -10.27 -17.42
N PRO A 120 17.54 -11.39 -17.48
CA PRO A 120 16.96 -12.72 -17.54
C PRO A 120 15.93 -12.95 -16.43
N ALA A 121 14.77 -13.51 -16.76
CA ALA A 121 13.67 -13.75 -15.84
C ALA A 121 12.67 -14.77 -16.40
N SER A 122 12.11 -15.60 -15.52
CA SER A 122 11.01 -16.51 -15.91
C SER A 122 9.73 -15.72 -16.23
N SER A 123 8.73 -16.37 -16.84
CA SER A 123 7.42 -15.72 -17.05
C SER A 123 6.75 -15.28 -15.75
N ALA A 124 6.88 -16.07 -14.67
CA ALA A 124 6.32 -15.72 -13.36
C ALA A 124 7.04 -14.51 -12.75
N ASP A 125 8.38 -14.47 -12.84
CA ASP A 125 9.17 -13.35 -12.34
C ASP A 125 8.90 -12.07 -13.13
N ARG A 126 8.69 -12.17 -14.46
CA ARG A 126 8.33 -11.03 -15.31
C ARG A 126 7.00 -10.41 -14.89
N ALA A 127 6.01 -11.23 -14.59
CA ALA A 127 4.72 -10.77 -14.08
C ALA A 127 4.86 -10.12 -12.69
N ASP A 128 5.55 -10.78 -11.75
CA ASP A 128 5.76 -10.26 -10.39
C ASP A 128 6.55 -8.93 -10.39
N LEU A 129 7.67 -8.87 -11.13
CA LEU A 129 8.46 -7.64 -11.29
C LEU A 129 7.65 -6.55 -11.99
N GLY A 130 6.81 -6.90 -12.96
CA GLY A 130 5.89 -5.98 -13.61
C GLY A 130 4.92 -5.36 -12.61
N VAL A 131 4.27 -6.19 -11.78
CA VAL A 131 3.34 -5.74 -10.74
C VAL A 131 4.04 -4.81 -9.75
N ARG A 132 5.23 -5.19 -9.24
CA ARG A 132 6.00 -4.36 -8.31
C ARG A 132 6.36 -3.00 -8.90
N GLN A 133 6.70 -2.94 -10.19
CA GLN A 133 7.02 -1.69 -10.86
C GLN A 133 5.79 -0.78 -11.00
N LEU A 134 4.59 -1.34 -11.23
CA LEU A 134 3.34 -0.57 -11.25
C LEU A 134 3.03 0.04 -9.88
N TYR A 135 3.18 -0.74 -8.79
CA TYR A 135 3.04 -0.21 -7.42
C TYR A 135 4.10 0.86 -7.12
N ALA A 136 5.36 0.63 -7.49
CA ALA A 136 6.42 1.62 -7.30
C ALA A 136 6.16 2.92 -8.05
N TYR A 137 5.58 2.85 -9.26
CA TYR A 137 5.12 4.02 -9.99
C TYR A 137 3.99 4.74 -9.25
N ALA A 138 2.95 4.03 -8.81
CA ALA A 138 1.83 4.61 -8.07
C ALA A 138 2.31 5.33 -6.80
N ILE A 139 3.20 4.70 -6.03
CA ILE A 139 3.83 5.27 -4.83
C ILE A 139 4.60 6.54 -5.18
N ARG A 140 5.44 6.50 -6.22
CA ARG A 140 6.27 7.66 -6.65
C ARG A 140 5.43 8.88 -7.01
N TYR A 141 4.25 8.67 -7.59
CA TYR A 141 3.36 9.74 -8.03
C TYR A 141 2.17 9.95 -7.09
N TYR A 142 2.19 9.37 -5.87
CA TYR A 142 1.08 9.41 -4.93
C TYR A 142 0.51 10.82 -4.67
N LEU A 143 1.37 11.82 -4.50
CA LEU A 143 0.94 13.21 -4.27
C LEU A 143 0.25 13.85 -5.48
N GLN A 144 0.42 13.27 -6.67
CA GLN A 144 -0.19 13.70 -7.92
C GLN A 144 -1.41 12.84 -8.29
N ILE A 145 -1.77 11.84 -7.47
CA ILE A 145 -3.00 11.06 -7.64
C ILE A 145 -4.16 11.93 -7.14
N PRO A 146 -5.17 12.23 -7.97
CA PRO A 146 -6.36 12.93 -7.51
C PRO A 146 -7.06 12.10 -6.44
N ARG A 147 -7.18 12.67 -5.24
CA ARG A 147 -7.87 12.04 -4.10
C ARG A 147 -9.38 12.27 -4.24
N ASP A 148 -10.17 11.27 -3.86
CA ASP A 148 -11.62 11.35 -3.63
C ASP A 148 -12.59 11.47 -4.81
N LEU A 149 -12.43 10.69 -5.89
CA LEU A 149 -13.49 10.64 -6.91
C LEU A 149 -13.71 9.22 -7.40
N LYS A 150 -14.98 8.86 -7.63
CA LYS A 150 -15.40 7.55 -8.14
C LYS A 150 -15.52 7.61 -9.66
N GLY A 151 -14.96 6.61 -10.34
CA GLY A 151 -15.17 6.23 -11.76
C GLY A 151 -15.54 7.35 -12.74
N LYS A 152 -16.82 7.73 -12.80
CA LYS A 152 -17.35 8.68 -13.79
C LYS A 152 -17.04 10.16 -13.49
N GLU A 153 -16.97 10.58 -12.23
CA GLU A 153 -16.61 11.96 -11.86
C GLU A 153 -15.10 12.23 -12.01
N LEU A 154 -14.28 11.18 -11.94
CA LEU A 154 -12.84 11.24 -12.19
C LEU A 154 -12.52 11.62 -13.63
N LEU A 155 -13.13 10.93 -14.61
CA LEU A 155 -12.92 11.18 -16.04
C LEU A 155 -13.22 12.63 -16.43
N ALA A 156 -14.25 13.21 -15.80
CA ALA A 156 -14.63 14.60 -16.00
C ALA A 156 -13.70 15.62 -15.30
N ARG A 157 -12.88 15.21 -14.32
CA ARG A 157 -12.01 16.11 -13.51
C ARG A 157 -10.52 15.98 -13.76
N TYR A 158 -10.04 15.02 -14.55
CA TYR A 158 -8.69 15.08 -15.14
C TYR A 158 -8.59 16.18 -16.22
N THR A 159 -9.05 17.38 -15.90
CA THR A 159 -9.06 18.54 -16.79
C THR A 159 -7.73 19.27 -16.75
N THR A 160 -6.87 18.99 -15.77
CA THR A 160 -5.49 19.48 -15.81
C THR A 160 -4.65 18.62 -16.73
N ASN A 161 -3.83 19.27 -17.56
CA ASN A 161 -2.90 18.58 -18.46
C ASN A 161 -1.91 17.68 -17.70
N ALA A 162 -1.55 18.04 -16.47
CA ALA A 162 -0.60 17.30 -15.65
C ALA A 162 -1.11 15.90 -15.29
N ASP A 163 -2.38 15.78 -14.86
CA ASP A 163 -2.94 14.49 -14.45
C ASP A 163 -3.06 13.52 -15.64
N ARG A 164 -3.47 14.04 -16.80
CA ARG A 164 -3.52 13.26 -18.05
C ARG A 164 -2.15 12.73 -18.47
N ILE A 165 -1.11 13.56 -18.33
CA ILE A 165 0.27 13.16 -18.64
C ILE A 165 0.73 12.03 -17.70
N VAL A 166 0.43 12.11 -16.41
CA VAL A 166 0.83 11.09 -15.43
C VAL A 166 0.13 9.76 -15.69
N LEU A 167 -1.18 9.78 -15.99
CA LEU A 167 -1.94 8.59 -16.35
C LEU A 167 -1.46 7.97 -17.67
N ARG A 168 -1.21 8.79 -18.70
CA ARG A 168 -0.66 8.30 -19.97
C ARG A 168 0.70 7.65 -19.79
N LYS A 169 1.58 8.26 -18.98
CA LYS A 169 2.88 7.65 -18.64
C LYS A 169 2.72 6.35 -17.88
N PHE A 170 1.71 6.23 -17.03
CA PHE A 170 1.41 5.00 -16.31
C PHE A 170 0.92 3.89 -17.24
N ALA A 171 0.04 4.23 -18.19
CA ALA A 171 -0.41 3.33 -19.25
C ALA A 171 0.75 2.80 -20.09
N ASN A 172 1.60 3.71 -20.59
CA ASN A 172 2.76 3.36 -21.39
C ASN A 172 3.74 2.46 -20.62
N LEU A 173 3.88 2.67 -19.30
CA LEU A 173 4.67 1.78 -18.46
C LEU A 173 4.05 0.39 -18.40
N ALA A 174 2.74 0.28 -18.16
CA ALA A 174 2.05 -1.02 -18.10
C ALA A 174 2.16 -1.79 -19.42
N GLU A 175 1.92 -1.15 -20.56
CA GLU A 175 2.10 -1.78 -21.88
C GLU A 175 3.53 -2.28 -22.07
N ARG A 176 4.52 -1.45 -21.74
CA ARG A 176 5.94 -1.82 -21.87
C ARG A 176 6.33 -2.97 -20.95
N LEU A 177 5.66 -3.10 -19.80
CA LEU A 177 5.80 -4.22 -18.89
C LEU A 177 4.95 -5.43 -19.28
N GLY A 178 4.32 -5.45 -20.46
CA GLY A 178 3.58 -6.61 -20.98
C GLY A 178 2.19 -6.80 -20.38
N PHE A 179 1.60 -5.75 -19.79
CA PHE A 179 0.20 -5.78 -19.34
C PHE A 179 -0.72 -5.21 -20.42
N GLU A 180 -1.84 -5.88 -20.66
CA GLU A 180 -2.95 -5.35 -21.44
C GLU A 180 -3.70 -4.30 -20.62
N ASN A 181 -3.75 -3.05 -21.10
CA ASN A 181 -4.43 -1.94 -20.43
C ASN A 181 -5.49 -1.31 -21.36
N ARG A 182 -6.53 -2.08 -21.70
CA ARG A 182 -7.53 -1.74 -22.74
C ARG A 182 -8.27 -0.40 -22.56
N GLU A 183 -8.10 0.33 -21.45
CA GLU A 183 -8.92 1.51 -21.12
C GLU A 183 -8.19 2.87 -21.14
N ILE A 184 -6.88 2.97 -20.86
CA ILE A 184 -6.25 4.32 -20.86
C ILE A 184 -6.04 4.85 -22.29
N ALA A 185 -6.06 3.98 -23.30
CA ALA A 185 -5.91 4.39 -24.70
C ALA A 185 -7.16 5.05 -25.31
N TYR A 186 -8.37 4.72 -24.83
CA TYR A 186 -9.62 5.20 -25.44
C TYR A 186 -10.19 6.47 -24.80
N ASP A 187 -9.88 6.74 -23.52
CA ASP A 187 -10.45 7.88 -22.77
C ASP A 187 -9.58 9.15 -22.78
N LEU A 188 -8.47 9.15 -23.53
CA LEU A 188 -7.55 10.30 -23.70
C LEU A 188 -7.60 10.95 -25.10
N LEU A 189 -8.46 10.46 -25.99
CA LEU A 189 -8.85 11.10 -27.25
C LEU A 189 -10.15 11.88 -27.06
#